data_AF-A0A378A5Y6-F1
#
_entry.id   AF-A0A378A5Y6-F1
#
_cell.length_a   1.000
_cell.length_b   1.000
_cell.length_c   1.000
_cell.angle_alpha   90.00
_cell.angle_beta   90.00
_cell.angle_gamma   90.00
#
_symmetry.space_group_name_H-M   'P 1'
#
loop_
_entity.id
_entity.type
_entity.pdbx_description
1 polymer ?
#
loop_
_entity_poly.entity_id
_entity_poly.type
_entity_poly.pdbx_seq_one_letter_code
_entity_poly.pdbx_strand_id
1 'polypeptide(L)' 'MNAIIIDDHPLARIAIRNLLDSNGITVAAELDSGAHAVQTAESIAA' A
#
# COMPACT_ATOMS: atom_id res chain seq x y z
N MET A 1 2.66 -2.60 -12.23
CA MET A 1 3.35 -1.77 -11.20
C MET A 1 2.71 -2.12 -9.88
N ASN A 2 3.50 -2.32 -8.82
CA ASN A 2 2.98 -2.67 -7.50
C ASN A 2 3.20 -1.49 -6.54
N ALA A 3 2.24 -1.24 -5.66
CA ALA A 3 2.30 -0.17 -4.66
C ALA A 3 1.99 -0.68 -3.26
N ILE A 4 2.55 0.00 -2.25
CA ILE A 4 2.25 -0.23 -0.83
C ILE A 4 1.63 1.07 -0.30
N ILE A 5 0.51 0.96 0.40
CA ILE A 5 -0.16 2.11 1.03
C ILE A 5 0.16 2.11 2.52
N ILE A 6 0.60 3.25 3.05
CA ILE A 6 0.90 3.42 4.48
C ILE A 6 0.09 4.62 4.97
N ASP A 7 -0.99 4.36 5.69
CA ASP A 7 -1.88 5.39 6.22
C ASP A 7 -2.69 4.82 7.40
N ASP A 8 -2.73 5.55 8.51
CA ASP A 8 -3.46 5.19 9.73
C ASP A 8 -4.98 5.44 9.61
N HIS A 9 -5.41 6.16 8.57
CA HIS A 9 -6.82 6.45 8.32
C HIS A 9 -7.44 5.45 7.34
N PRO A 10 -8.46 4.66 7.76
CA PRO A 10 -9.09 3.66 6.91
C PRO A 10 -9.68 4.22 5.62
N LEU A 11 -10.27 5.43 5.68
CA LEU A 11 -10.88 6.08 4.52
C LEU A 11 -9.85 6.50 3.47
N ALA A 12 -8.68 6.98 3.91
CA ALA A 12 -7.60 7.37 3.00
C ALA A 12 -7.08 6.14 2.24
N ARG A 13 -6.88 5.00 2.92
CA ARG A 13 -6.42 3.76 2.27
C ARG A 13 -7.38 3.27 1.18
N ILE A 14 -8.69 3.37 1.42
CA ILE A 14 -9.71 2.97 0.45
C ILE A 14 -9.69 3.90 -0.77
N ALA A 15 -9.64 5.21 -0.55
CA ALA A 15 -9.58 6.19 -1.63
C ALA A 15 -8.33 6.01 -2.50
N ILE A 16 -7.17 5.85 -1.87
CA ILE A 16 -5.89 5.62 -2.56
C ILE A 16 -5.90 4.30 -3.32
N ARG A 17 -6.41 3.21 -2.73
CA ARG A 17 -6.52 1.92 -3.44
C ARG A 17 -7.35 2.04 -4.71
N ASN A 18 -8.55 2.61 -4.60
CA ASN A 18 -9.42 2.76 -5.76
C ASN A 18 -8.76 3.60 -6.86
N LEU A 19 -8.03 4.67 -6.47
CA LEU A 19 -7.25 5.46 -7.41
C LEU A 19 -6.17 4.61 -8.09
N LEU A 20 -5.36 3.88 -7.32
CA LEU A 20 -4.27 3.05 -7.86
C LEU A 20 -4.80 1.92 -8.76
N ASP A 21 -5.84 1.23 -8.33
CA ASP A 21 -6.49 0.16 -9.11
C ASP A 21 -7.04 0.70 -10.45
N SER A 22 -7.68 1.88 -10.44
CA SER A 22 -8.16 2.52 -11.68
C SER A 22 -7.05 2.91 -12.66
N ASN A 23 -5.82 3.04 -12.18
CA ASN A 23 -4.62 3.32 -12.97
C ASN A 23 -3.82 2.05 -13.32
N GLY A 24 -4.36 0.86 -13.03
CA GLY A 24 -3.68 -0.42 -13.29
C GLY A 24 -2.48 -0.67 -12.38
N ILE A 25 -2.45 -0.05 -11.20
CA ILE A 25 -1.43 -0.25 -10.17
C ILE A 25 -2.02 -1.17 -9.11
N THR A 26 -1.43 -2.34 -8.94
CA THR A 26 -1.87 -3.31 -7.94
C THR A 26 -1.36 -2.92 -6.57
N VAL A 27 -2.25 -2.81 -5.59
CA VAL A 27 -1.86 -2.62 -4.19
C VAL A 27 -1.40 -3.96 -3.61
N ALA A 28 -0.12 -4.07 -3.27
CA ALA A 28 0.49 -5.28 -2.72
C ALA A 28 0.33 -5.40 -1.20
N ALA A 29 0.24 -4.27 -0.49
CA ALA A 29 0.02 -4.24 0.95
C ALA A 29 -0.56 -2.90 1.42
N GLU A 30 -1.28 -2.96 2.53
CA GLU A 30 -1.78 -1.81 3.28
C GLU A 30 -1.29 -1.88 4.71
N LEU A 31 -0.76 -0.77 5.21
CA LEU A 31 -0.16 -0.68 6.52
C LEU A 31 -0.63 0.59 7.21
N ASP A 32 -0.69 0.53 8.53
CA ASP A 32 -1.01 1.65 9.42
C ASP A 32 0.24 2.26 10.06
N SER A 33 1.40 1.60 9.91
CA SER A 33 2.67 1.98 10.53
C SER A 33 3.83 1.88 9.55
N GLY A 34 4.65 2.93 9.50
CA GLY A 34 5.87 2.96 8.69
C GLY A 34 6.93 1.93 9.10
N ALA A 35 6.93 1.47 10.35
CA ALA A 35 7.86 0.44 10.81
C ALA A 35 7.63 -0.89 10.09
N HIS A 36 6.37 -1.23 9.84
CA HIS A 36 6.00 -2.47 9.13
C HIS A 36 6.17 -2.33 7.61
N ALA A 37 6.27 -1.10 7.10
CA ALA A 37 6.41 -0.82 5.69
C ALA A 37 7.75 -1.28 5.12
N VAL A 38 8.84 -1.05 5.85
CA VAL A 38 10.18 -1.46 5.41
C VAL A 38 10.26 -2.97 5.30
N GLN A 39 9.83 -3.69 6.34
CA GLN A 39 9.85 -5.15 6.36
C GLN A 39 8.97 -5.76 5.27
N THR A 40 7.80 -5.16 5.02
CA THR A 40 6.88 -5.59 3.96
C THR A 40 7.46 -5.33 2.57
N ALA A 41 8.09 -4.17 2.36
CA ALA A 41 8.76 -3.84 1.10
C ALA A 41 9.93 -4.80 0.81
N GLU A 42 10.74 -5.13 1.82
CA GLU A 42 11.82 -6.12 1.70
C GLU A 42 11.28 -7.51 1.36
N SER A 43 10.17 -7.94 1.98
CA SER A 43 9.56 -9.25 1.72
C SER A 43 8.96 -9.36 0.31
N ILE A 44 8.47 -8.26 -0.26
CA ILE A 44 7.87 -8.23 -1.60
C ILE A 44 8.95 -8.08 -2.69
N ALA A 45 10.11 -7.49 -2.35
CA ALA A 45 11.24 -7.32 -3.27
C ALA A 45 12.17 -8.54 -3.36
N ALA A 46 12.03 -9.50 -2.43
CA ALA A 46 12.77 -10.78 -2.40
C ALA A 46 12.15 -11.82 -3.35
#